data_AF-A0AAC9RL84-F1
#
_entry.id   AF-A0AAC9RL84-F1
#
_cell.length_a   1.000
_cell.length_b   1.000
_cell.length_c   1.000
_cell.angle_alpha   90.00
_cell.angle_beta   90.00
_cell.angle_gamma   90.00
#
_symmetry.space_group_name_H-M   'P 1'
#
loop_
_entity.id
_entity.type
_entity.pdbx_description
1 polymer ?
#
loop_
_entity_poly.entity_id
_entity_poly.type
_entity_poly.pdbx_seq_one_letter_code
_entity_poly.pdbx_strand_id
1 'polypeptide(L)'
;MIKQITREEASEIIETGLPIGLFYEIDRDYHVGIDNSTGDVWVEEFNTKEECIAWLKQERLINKKEVYKKALETWGQEAQITMVFEEMSELQKELCKALRGNKVTGNIAEEIADVEIMLEQMKLLFGIESLVRANKIYKLERLDERLED
;
A
#
# COMPACT_ATOMS: atom_id res chain seq x y z
N MET A 1 -16.99 -1.11 11.67
CA MET A 1 -17.12 -0.88 10.21
C MET A 1 -17.32 0.61 10.02
N ILE A 2 -16.56 1.26 9.15
CA ILE A 2 -16.67 2.69 8.87
C ILE A 2 -17.84 2.92 7.91
N LYS A 3 -18.72 3.88 8.19
CA LYS A 3 -19.93 4.16 7.38
C LYS A 3 -19.84 5.52 6.69
N GLN A 4 -20.25 5.57 5.42
CA GLN A 4 -20.48 6.85 4.75
C GLN A 4 -21.81 7.43 5.22
N ILE A 5 -21.86 8.74 5.45
CA ILE A 5 -23.05 9.46 5.90
C ILE A 5 -23.24 10.77 5.13
N THR A 6 -24.43 11.36 5.23
CA THR A 6 -24.70 12.72 4.75
C THR A 6 -24.23 13.77 5.76
N ARG A 7 -24.23 15.04 5.33
CA ARG A 7 -23.91 16.18 6.18
C ARG A 7 -24.89 16.37 7.33
N GLU A 8 -26.17 16.09 7.08
CA GLU A 8 -27.22 16.14 8.10
C GLU A 8 -26.97 15.07 9.17
N GLU A 9 -26.70 13.84 8.75
CA GLU A 9 -26.35 12.72 9.64
C GLU A 9 -25.06 13.03 10.43
N ALA A 10 -24.04 13.64 9.80
CA ALA A 10 -22.81 14.05 10.47
C ALA A 10 -23.08 15.06 11.58
N SER A 11 -23.95 16.04 11.32
CA SER A 11 -24.34 17.06 12.29
C SER A 11 -25.05 16.42 13.49
N GLU A 12 -25.98 15.49 13.26
CA GLU A 12 -26.68 14.76 14.33
C GLU A 12 -25.72 13.95 15.22
N ILE A 13 -24.74 13.28 14.62
CA ILE A 13 -23.74 12.50 15.36
C ILE A 13 -22.89 13.39 16.25
N ILE A 14 -22.46 14.55 15.72
CA ILE A 14 -21.64 15.52 16.45
C ILE A 14 -22.42 16.15 17.61
N GLU A 15 -23.70 16.50 17.39
CA GLU A 15 -24.54 17.10 18.42
C GLU A 15 -24.93 16.12 19.52
N THR A 16 -25.24 14.87 19.17
CA THR A 16 -25.69 13.87 20.14
C THR A 16 -24.56 13.30 20.98
N GLY A 17 -23.34 13.16 20.41
CA GLY A 17 -22.19 12.57 21.09
C GLY A 17 -22.40 11.12 21.53
N LEU A 18 -23.43 10.45 21.02
CA LEU A 18 -23.70 9.05 21.37
C LEU A 18 -22.65 8.16 20.71
N PRO A 19 -22.02 7.21 21.44
CA PRO A 19 -20.97 6.38 20.89
C PRO A 19 -21.53 5.36 19.90
N ILE A 20 -21.65 5.76 18.64
CA ILE A 20 -22.31 4.96 17.59
C ILE A 20 -21.35 4.49 16.48
N GLY A 21 -20.08 4.89 16.54
CA GLY A 21 -19.01 4.28 15.73
C GLY A 21 -18.18 5.29 14.93
N LEU A 22 -17.72 4.82 13.76
CA LEU A 22 -16.81 5.54 12.87
C LEU A 22 -17.51 5.89 11.57
N PHE A 23 -17.38 7.14 11.13
CA PHE A 23 -18.12 7.67 9.99
C PHE A 23 -17.24 8.55 9.10
N TYR A 24 -17.66 8.72 7.86
CA TYR A 24 -17.08 9.72 6.97
C TYR A 24 -18.14 10.38 6.08
N GLU A 25 -17.95 11.67 5.80
CA GLU A 25 -18.72 12.44 4.84
C GLU A 25 -17.85 12.74 3.62
N ILE A 26 -18.44 12.73 2.42
CA ILE A 26 -17.77 13.14 1.18
C ILE A 26 -18.38 14.47 0.72
N ASP A 27 -17.56 15.52 0.70
CA ASP A 27 -17.86 16.78 0.01
C ASP A 27 -17.12 16.82 -1.36
N ARG A 28 -17.39 17.83 -2.19
CA ARG A 28 -16.78 17.95 -3.52
C ARG A 28 -15.26 18.15 -3.45
N ASP A 29 -14.77 18.84 -2.44
CA ASP A 29 -13.37 19.27 -2.34
C ASP A 29 -12.59 18.58 -1.20
N TYR A 30 -13.29 17.98 -0.23
CA TYR A 30 -12.67 17.36 0.95
C TYR A 30 -13.54 16.23 1.52
N HIS A 31 -12.95 15.45 2.43
CA HIS A 31 -13.58 14.33 3.11
C HIS A 31 -13.50 14.57 4.62
N VAL A 32 -14.59 14.38 5.35
CA VAL A 32 -14.63 14.56 6.81
C VAL A 32 -14.64 13.20 7.48
N GLY A 33 -13.68 12.94 8.36
CA GLY A 33 -13.68 11.76 9.22
C GLY A 33 -14.27 12.10 10.59
N ILE A 34 -15.14 11.22 11.10
CA ILE A 34 -15.74 11.35 12.43
C ILE A 34 -15.51 10.06 13.21
N ASP A 35 -14.70 10.13 14.26
CA ASP A 35 -14.60 9.08 15.28
C ASP A 35 -15.49 9.45 16.46
N ASN A 36 -16.58 8.71 16.61
CA ASN A 36 -17.46 8.79 17.77
C ASN A 36 -17.68 7.36 18.32
N SER A 37 -16.61 6.59 18.44
CA SER A 37 -16.65 5.21 18.92
C SER A 37 -16.59 5.10 20.45
N THR A 38 -16.03 6.09 21.13
CA THR A 38 -15.80 6.10 22.58
C THR A 38 -16.70 7.07 23.35
N GLY A 39 -17.49 7.90 22.66
CA GLY A 39 -18.32 8.96 23.24
C GLY A 39 -17.64 10.33 23.27
N ASP A 40 -16.34 10.38 22.92
CA ASP A 40 -15.67 11.59 22.50
C ASP A 40 -15.84 11.72 20.97
N VAL A 41 -16.18 12.93 20.51
CA VAL A 41 -16.37 13.20 19.07
C VAL A 41 -15.12 13.87 18.51
N TRP A 42 -14.41 13.14 17.65
CA TRP A 42 -13.25 13.64 16.92
C TRP A 42 -13.63 13.88 15.47
N VAL A 43 -13.29 15.05 14.94
CA VAL A 43 -13.62 15.46 13.57
C VAL A 43 -12.37 16.03 12.90
N GLU A 44 -12.05 15.54 11.71
CA GLU A 44 -10.92 16.02 10.91
C GLU A 44 -11.23 16.00 9.41
N GLU A 45 -10.62 16.92 8.65
CA GLU A 45 -10.81 17.10 7.21
C GLU A 45 -9.59 16.60 6.43
N PHE A 46 -9.84 15.92 5.31
CA PHE A 46 -8.82 15.28 4.48
C PHE A 46 -9.03 15.58 3.00
N ASN A 47 -7.93 15.65 2.24
CA ASN A 47 -8.00 15.88 0.79
C ASN A 47 -8.48 14.63 0.04
N THR A 48 -8.18 13.45 0.59
CA THR A 48 -8.54 12.17 -0.02
C THR A 48 -9.34 11.29 0.92
N LYS A 49 -10.19 10.44 0.34
CA LYS A 49 -10.93 9.42 1.09
C LYS A 49 -9.99 8.45 1.79
N GLU A 50 -8.89 8.10 1.14
CA GLU A 50 -7.88 7.18 1.66
C GLU A 50 -7.25 7.71 2.95
N GLU A 51 -6.92 9.01 2.99
CA GLU A 51 -6.43 9.68 4.19
C GLU A 51 -7.44 9.66 5.33
N CYS A 52 -8.69 10.01 5.05
CA CYS A 52 -9.77 9.99 6.04
C CYS A 52 -9.98 8.59 6.63
N ILE A 53 -10.05 7.56 5.78
CA ILE A 53 -10.24 6.18 6.23
C ILE A 53 -9.04 5.69 7.03
N ALA A 54 -7.82 6.03 6.62
CA ALA A 54 -6.62 5.65 7.37
C ALA A 54 -6.61 6.29 8.77
N TRP A 55 -6.95 7.57 8.87
CA TRP A 55 -7.09 8.25 10.16
C TRP A 55 -8.13 7.58 11.06
N LEU A 56 -9.32 7.28 10.53
CA LEU A 56 -10.40 6.60 11.29
C LEU A 56 -10.00 5.21 11.80
N LYS A 57 -9.11 4.53 11.09
CA LYS A 57 -8.59 3.23 11.51
C LYS A 57 -7.33 3.31 12.36
N GLN A 58 -6.81 4.52 12.58
CA GLN A 58 -5.49 4.76 13.18
C GLN A 58 -4.37 4.04 12.40
N GLU A 59 -4.54 3.92 11.08
CA GLU A 59 -3.58 3.32 10.17
C GLU A 59 -2.58 4.37 9.68
N ARG A 60 -1.29 4.05 9.69
CA ARG A 60 -0.25 4.91 9.11
C ARG A 60 -0.33 4.85 7.58
N LEU A 61 -0.60 5.97 6.93
CA LEU A 61 -0.39 6.11 5.49
C LEU A 61 1.10 6.12 5.17
N ILE A 62 1.51 5.22 4.28
CA ILE A 62 2.90 5.12 3.83
C ILE A 62 2.98 5.66 2.41
N ASN A 63 3.63 6.81 2.24
CA ASN A 63 4.07 7.24 0.92
C ASN A 63 5.30 6.41 0.52
N LYS A 64 5.05 5.38 -0.30
CA LYS A 64 6.09 4.44 -0.74
C LYS A 64 7.28 5.13 -1.41
N LYS A 65 7.03 6.12 -2.29
CA LYS A 65 8.11 6.84 -3.00
C LYS A 65 9.01 7.60 -2.04
N GLU A 66 8.45 8.26 -1.02
CA GLU A 66 9.24 8.95 0.01
C GLU A 66 10.04 7.96 0.87
N VAL A 67 9.46 6.81 1.22
CA VAL A 67 10.18 5.75 1.94
C VAL A 67 11.36 5.24 1.12
N TYR A 68 11.15 4.95 -0.17
CA TYR A 68 12.20 4.48 -1.08
C TYR A 68 13.31 5.53 -1.27
N LYS A 69 12.93 6.80 -1.45
CA LYS A 69 13.88 7.91 -1.55
C LYS A 69 14.72 8.02 -0.28
N LYS A 70 14.08 7.99 0.90
CA LYS A 70 14.77 8.02 2.19
C LYS A 70 15.71 6.83 2.36
N ALA A 71 15.32 5.64 1.92
CA ALA A 71 16.17 4.45 1.96
C ALA A 71 17.45 4.64 1.13
N LEU A 72 17.31 5.11 -0.11
CA LEU A 72 18.42 5.41 -1.01
C LEU A 72 19.34 6.51 -0.44
N GLU A 73 18.78 7.56 0.16
CA GLU A 73 19.55 8.63 0.81
C GLU A 73 20.28 8.16 2.08
N THR A 74 19.68 7.25 2.84
CA THR A 74 20.22 6.76 4.12
C THR A 74 21.35 5.75 3.92
N TRP A 75 21.17 4.80 3.00
CA TRP A 75 22.09 3.66 2.85
C TRP A 75 22.94 3.72 1.57
N GLY A 76 22.58 4.55 0.61
CA GLY A 76 23.30 4.69 -0.65
C GLY A 76 22.91 3.64 -1.70
N GLN A 77 23.25 3.95 -2.95
CA GLN A 77 22.81 3.20 -4.12
C GLN A 77 23.40 1.78 -4.16
N GLU A 78 24.70 1.63 -3.92
CA GLU A 78 25.39 0.33 -3.97
C GLU A 78 24.86 -0.65 -2.91
N ALA A 79 24.57 -0.16 -1.70
CA ALA A 79 23.98 -0.96 -0.64
C ALA A 79 22.57 -1.43 -1.02
N GLN A 80 21.74 -0.55 -1.59
CA GLN A 80 20.38 -0.91 -2.02
C GLN A 80 20.37 -1.85 -3.23
N ILE A 81 21.33 -1.73 -4.16
CA ILE A 81 21.51 -2.71 -5.24
C ILE A 81 21.90 -4.08 -4.67
N THR A 82 22.79 -4.10 -3.67
CA THR A 82 23.18 -5.34 -3.00
C THR A 82 21.99 -5.98 -2.27
N MET A 83 21.15 -5.16 -1.62
CA MET A 83 19.94 -5.62 -0.95
C MET A 83 19.00 -6.35 -1.92
N VAL A 84 18.85 -5.88 -3.17
CA VAL A 84 18.06 -6.59 -4.19
C VAL A 84 18.56 -8.03 -4.39
N PHE A 85 19.87 -8.26 -4.38
CA PHE A 85 20.43 -9.60 -4.53
C PHE A 85 20.16 -10.50 -3.33
N GLU A 86 20.15 -9.92 -2.12
CA GLU A 86 19.80 -10.60 -0.89
C GLU A 86 18.34 -11.08 -0.95
N GLU A 87 17.40 -10.16 -1.17
CA GLU A 87 15.96 -10.49 -1.25
C GLU A 87 15.63 -11.49 -2.37
N MET A 88 16.30 -11.37 -3.54
CA MET A 88 16.14 -12.36 -4.61
C MET A 88 16.66 -13.74 -4.22
N SER A 89 17.73 -13.81 -3.45
CA SER A 89 18.29 -15.08 -2.96
C SER A 89 17.40 -15.71 -1.89
N GLU A 90 16.79 -14.89 -1.04
CA GLU A 90 15.81 -15.31 -0.02
C GLU A 90 14.56 -15.90 -0.69
N LEU A 91 14.00 -15.18 -1.68
CA LEU A 91 12.89 -15.67 -2.48
C LEU A 91 13.24 -16.97 -3.22
N GLN A 92 14.42 -17.05 -3.84
CA GLN A 92 14.89 -18.28 -4.50
C GLN A 92 14.92 -19.45 -3.51
N LYS A 93 15.44 -19.24 -2.30
CA LYS A 93 15.51 -20.26 -1.23
C LYS A 93 14.12 -20.77 -0.88
N GLU A 94 13.13 -19.90 -0.69
CA GLU A 94 11.76 -20.31 -0.35
C GLU A 94 11.04 -21.00 -1.51
N LEU A 95 11.21 -20.53 -2.76
CA LEU A 95 10.69 -21.21 -3.95
C LEU A 95 11.29 -22.61 -4.12
N CYS A 96 12.59 -22.79 -3.89
CA CYS A 96 13.23 -24.10 -3.90
C CYS A 96 12.67 -25.04 -2.83
N LYS A 97 12.30 -24.53 -1.64
CA LYS A 97 11.62 -25.33 -0.62
C LYS A 97 10.24 -25.78 -1.09
N ALA A 98 9.46 -24.90 -1.70
CA ALA A 98 8.13 -25.23 -2.23
C ALA A 98 8.19 -26.33 -3.30
N LEU A 99 9.16 -26.25 -4.23
CA LEU A 99 9.35 -27.27 -5.26
C LEU A 99 9.69 -28.66 -4.70
N ARG A 100 10.26 -28.76 -3.50
CA ARG A 100 10.53 -30.03 -2.81
C ARG A 100 9.31 -30.59 -2.06
N GLY A 101 8.12 -30.02 -2.27
CA GLY A 101 6.88 -30.47 -1.64
C GLY A 101 6.68 -29.96 -0.21
N ASN A 102 7.47 -28.99 0.25
CA ASN A 102 7.15 -28.27 1.48
C ASN A 102 5.90 -27.40 1.24
N LYS A 103 5.07 -27.20 2.28
CA LYS A 103 3.93 -26.28 2.18
C LYS A 103 4.41 -24.91 1.69
N VAL A 104 3.66 -24.33 0.75
CA VAL A 104 3.73 -22.90 0.45
C VAL A 104 3.35 -22.17 1.73
N THR A 105 4.29 -21.50 2.37
CA THR A 105 4.12 -20.84 3.67
C THR A 105 4.02 -19.32 3.50
N GLY A 106 3.69 -18.61 4.60
CA GLY A 106 3.73 -17.14 4.66
C GLY A 106 5.09 -16.55 4.24
N ASN A 107 6.17 -17.31 4.37
CA ASN A 107 7.52 -16.88 4.00
C ASN A 107 7.60 -16.50 2.51
N ILE A 108 6.99 -17.25 1.58
CA ILE A 108 7.05 -16.90 0.15
C ILE A 108 6.38 -15.55 -0.13
N ALA A 109 5.29 -15.26 0.57
CA ALA A 109 4.60 -13.98 0.39
C ALA A 109 5.43 -12.80 0.93
N GLU A 110 6.13 -13.01 2.05
CA GLU A 110 7.10 -12.05 2.62
C GLU A 110 8.23 -11.78 1.63
N GLU A 111 8.93 -12.81 1.16
CA GLU A 111 10.06 -12.65 0.23
C GLU A 111 9.64 -12.04 -1.11
N ILE A 112 8.42 -12.33 -1.61
CA ILE A 112 7.88 -11.66 -2.81
C ILE A 112 7.68 -10.18 -2.53
N ALA A 113 7.12 -9.81 -1.37
CA ALA A 113 6.90 -8.42 -1.02
C ALA A 113 8.22 -7.64 -0.90
N ASP A 114 9.25 -8.27 -0.32
CA ASP A 114 10.57 -7.66 -0.18
C ASP A 114 11.26 -7.45 -1.53
N VAL A 115 11.19 -8.45 -2.42
CA VAL A 115 11.65 -8.30 -3.81
C VAL A 115 10.85 -7.22 -4.56
N GLU A 116 9.53 -7.15 -4.41
CA GLU A 116 8.73 -6.09 -5.03
C GLU A 116 9.15 -4.70 -4.55
N ILE A 117 9.34 -4.52 -3.25
CA ILE A 117 9.84 -3.27 -2.66
C ILE A 117 11.21 -2.91 -3.27
N MET A 118 12.14 -3.86 -3.32
CA MET A 118 13.47 -3.68 -3.91
C MET A 118 13.40 -3.31 -5.40
N LEU A 119 12.54 -3.94 -6.18
CA LEU A 119 12.34 -3.60 -7.58
C LEU A 119 11.74 -2.21 -7.76
N GLU A 120 10.83 -1.76 -6.90
CA GLU A 120 10.32 -0.39 -6.93
C GLU A 120 11.41 0.63 -6.57
N GLN A 121 12.28 0.34 -5.60
CA GLN A 121 13.45 1.17 -5.30
C GLN A 121 14.39 1.27 -6.51
N MET A 122 14.63 0.17 -7.23
CA MET A 122 15.48 0.19 -8.45
C MET A 122 14.85 1.02 -9.58
N LYS A 123 13.53 0.92 -9.78
CA LYS A 123 12.84 1.78 -10.76
C LYS A 123 13.00 3.25 -10.44
N LEU A 124 12.91 3.63 -9.17
CA LEU A 124 13.12 4.99 -8.70
C LEU A 124 14.58 5.43 -8.88
N LEU A 125 15.52 4.61 -8.41
CA LEU A 125 16.97 4.86 -8.47
C LEU A 125 17.45 5.13 -9.90
N PHE A 126 17.03 4.32 -10.87
CA PHE A 126 17.45 4.46 -12.26
C PHE A 126 16.53 5.38 -13.10
N GLY A 127 15.41 5.84 -12.55
CA GLY A 127 14.44 6.66 -13.29
C GLY A 127 13.76 5.93 -14.46
N ILE A 128 13.52 4.63 -14.32
CA ILE A 128 13.06 3.74 -15.41
C ILE A 128 11.64 3.18 -15.21
N GLU A 129 10.84 3.75 -14.32
CA GLU A 129 9.48 3.28 -14.00
C GLU A 129 8.61 3.12 -15.26
N SER A 130 8.60 4.11 -16.16
CA SER A 130 7.84 4.07 -17.41
C SER A 130 8.35 3.01 -18.39
N LEU A 131 9.68 2.85 -18.51
CA LEU A 131 10.30 1.84 -19.37
C LEU A 131 9.96 0.42 -18.87
N VAL A 132 10.04 0.19 -17.56
CA VAL A 132 9.69 -1.11 -16.95
C VAL A 132 8.20 -1.41 -17.18
N ARG A 133 7.31 -0.43 -17.02
CA ARG A 133 5.88 -0.60 -17.31
C ARG A 133 5.63 -0.99 -18.76
N ALA A 134 6.22 -0.29 -19.72
CA ALA A 134 6.08 -0.60 -21.15
C ALA A 134 6.60 -2.02 -21.47
N ASN A 135 7.76 -2.39 -20.91
CA ASN A 135 8.31 -3.74 -21.06
C ASN A 135 7.43 -4.83 -20.46
N LYS A 136 6.78 -4.58 -19.31
CA LYS A 136 5.84 -5.54 -18.70
C LYS A 136 4.64 -5.78 -19.61
N ILE A 137 4.04 -4.73 -20.16
CA ILE A 137 2.90 -4.84 -21.09
C ILE A 137 3.28 -5.70 -22.30
N TYR A 138 4.34 -5.31 -23.00
CA TYR A 138 4.82 -6.03 -24.19
C TYR A 138 5.12 -7.52 -23.91
N LYS A 139 5.74 -7.82 -22.75
CA LYS A 139 6.05 -9.20 -22.38
C LYS A 139 4.81 -10.02 -22.01
N LEU A 140 3.79 -9.38 -21.44
CA LEU A 140 2.52 -10.03 -21.12
C LEU A 140 1.73 -10.33 -22.39
N GLU A 141 1.64 -9.38 -23.33
CA GLU A 141 1.02 -9.60 -24.65
C GLU A 141 1.68 -10.78 -25.37
N ARG A 142 3.01 -10.82 -25.40
CA ARG A 142 3.76 -11.94 -25.99
C ARG A 142 3.55 -13.28 -25.26
N LEU A 143 3.32 -13.25 -23.95
CA LEU A 143 3.03 -14.46 -23.19
C LEU A 143 1.64 -14.99 -23.54
N ASP A 144 0.66 -14.09 -23.65
CA ASP A 144 -0.72 -14.41 -24.03
C ASP A 144 -0.76 -15.07 -25.42
N GLU A 145 -0.12 -14.46 -26.42
CA GLU A 145 0.01 -15.02 -27.77
C GLU A 145 0.55 -16.46 -27.78
N ARG A 146 1.54 -16.77 -26.94
CA ARG A 146 2.15 -18.12 -26.85
C ARG A 146 1.26 -19.17 -26.20
N LEU A 147 0.25 -18.74 -25.43
CA LEU A 147 -0.69 -19.65 -24.77
C LEU A 147 -1.89 -19.97 -25.69
N GLU A 148 -2.07 -19.21 -26.77
CA GLU A 148 -3.08 -19.45 -27.80
C GLU A 148 -2.60 -20.42 -28.91
N ASP A 149 -1.30 -20.69 -28.99
CA ASP A 149 -0.64 -21.69 -29.86
C ASP A 149 -0.59 -23.11 -29.24
#